data_AF-A0A349TLE0-F1
#
_entry.id   AF-A0A349TLE0-F1
#
_cell.length_a   1.000
_cell.length_b   1.000
_cell.length_c   1.000
_cell.angle_alpha   90.00
_cell.angle_beta   90.00
_cell.angle_gamma   90.00
#
_symmetry.space_group_name_H-M   'P 1'
#
loop_
_entity.id
_entity.type
_entity.pdbx_description
1 polymer ?
#
loop_
_entity_poly.entity_id
_entity_poly.type
_entity_poly.pdbx_seq_one_letter_code
_entity_poly.pdbx_strand_id
1 'polypeptide(L)'
;MWQVIYDELKAKDENFEIISVAQDTGGEDAAGPIFDAADVTYTSLIDVNHLISSLYNLVNVPSGVWIDEEGRIARINEGTYAQEHFNGAFGTNEYVPIVRDWVKKGAESQYVWDTSKVRESIVDRTPEAEKAQPAFLLGSYYFQRDNEAKAEQYWTLAQQLDPT
;
A
#
# COMPACT_ATOMS: atom_id res chain seq x y z
N MET A 1 9.37 0.86 -13.64
CA MET A 1 9.14 -0.60 -13.79
C MET A 1 7.65 -0.91 -13.83
N TRP A 2 6.90 -0.60 -12.77
CA TRP A 2 5.45 -0.80 -12.74
C TRP A 2 4.69 -0.13 -13.89
N GLN A 3 5.11 1.05 -14.35
CA GLN A 3 4.54 1.69 -15.55
C GLN A 3 4.57 0.80 -16.80
N VAL A 4 5.72 0.18 -17.09
CA VAL A 4 5.86 -0.72 -18.26
C VAL A 4 4.95 -1.94 -18.13
N ILE A 5 4.80 -2.46 -16.91
CA ILE A 5 3.91 -3.60 -16.61
C ILE A 5 2.44 -3.17 -16.75
N TYR A 6 2.10 -1.96 -16.28
CA TYR A 6 0.77 -1.39 -16.42
C TYR A 6 0.40 -1.25 -17.88
N ASP A 7 1.23 -0.64 -18.70
CA ASP A 7 0.98 -0.48 -20.15
C ASP A 7 0.78 -1.84 -20.84
N GLU A 8 1.60 -2.84 -20.48
CA GLU A 8 1.47 -4.21 -20.99
C GLU A 8 0.12 -4.83 -20.63
N LEU A 9 -0.34 -4.66 -19.39
CA LEU A 9 -1.56 -5.27 -18.88
C LEU A 9 -2.80 -4.52 -19.35
N LYS A 10 -2.78 -3.18 -19.30
CA LYS A 10 -3.87 -2.30 -19.77
C LYS A 10 -4.15 -2.49 -21.26
N ALA A 11 -3.12 -2.77 -22.06
CA ALA A 11 -3.29 -3.09 -23.49
C ALA A 11 -3.97 -4.45 -23.74
N LYS A 12 -3.97 -5.36 -22.76
CA LYS A 12 -4.62 -6.67 -22.84
C LYS A 12 -6.02 -6.66 -22.21
N ASP A 13 -6.22 -5.85 -21.19
CA ASP A 13 -7.49 -5.65 -20.51
C ASP A 13 -7.65 -4.16 -20.14
N GLU A 14 -8.57 -3.48 -20.81
CA GLU A 14 -8.86 -2.06 -20.59
C GLU A 14 -9.44 -1.77 -19.19
N ASN A 15 -9.99 -2.80 -18.52
CA ASN A 15 -10.56 -2.68 -17.18
C ASN A 15 -9.52 -2.86 -16.07
N PHE A 16 -8.33 -3.35 -16.38
CA PHE A 16 -7.25 -3.48 -15.38
C PHE A 16 -6.76 -2.10 -14.93
N GLU A 17 -6.61 -1.88 -13.62
CA GLU A 17 -6.10 -0.61 -13.08
C GLU A 17 -5.07 -0.84 -11.97
N ILE A 18 -4.05 0.03 -11.91
CA ILE A 18 -3.15 0.12 -10.76
C ILE A 18 -3.47 1.42 -10.04
N ILE A 19 -3.71 1.34 -8.73
CA ILE A 19 -3.80 2.51 -7.88
C ILE A 19 -2.59 2.51 -6.95
N SER A 20 -1.62 3.38 -7.21
CA SER A 20 -0.48 3.57 -6.31
C SER A 20 -0.81 4.62 -5.27
N VAL A 21 -0.48 4.35 -4.00
CA VAL A 21 -0.78 5.23 -2.88
C VAL A 21 0.49 5.52 -2.09
N ALA A 22 0.95 6.76 -2.09
CA ALA A 22 2.00 7.26 -1.20
C ALA A 22 1.43 7.51 0.20
N GLN A 23 2.04 6.96 1.24
CA GLN A 23 1.62 7.11 2.64
C GLN A 23 2.40 8.28 3.29
N ASP A 24 2.48 9.41 2.59
CA ASP A 24 3.32 10.54 2.97
C ASP A 24 2.50 11.63 3.66
N THR A 25 2.61 11.71 4.99
CA THR A 25 1.98 12.77 5.81
C THR A 25 2.38 14.20 5.36
N GLY A 26 3.55 14.34 4.74
CA GLY A 26 4.04 15.61 4.17
C GLY A 26 3.27 16.07 2.92
N GLY A 27 2.38 15.25 2.37
CA GLY A 27 1.54 15.63 1.24
C GLY A 27 2.32 15.89 -0.05
N GLU A 28 1.76 16.79 -0.85
CA GLU A 28 2.30 17.15 -2.18
C GLU A 28 3.75 17.64 -2.10
N ASP A 29 4.12 18.40 -1.07
CA ASP A 29 5.48 18.92 -0.91
C ASP A 29 6.52 17.79 -0.76
N ALA A 30 6.11 16.65 -0.17
CA ALA A 30 6.98 15.49 0.04
C ALA A 30 6.96 14.50 -1.14
N ALA A 31 5.76 14.17 -1.66
CA ALA A 31 5.59 13.11 -2.65
C ALA A 31 5.41 13.61 -4.09
N GLY A 32 4.92 14.85 -4.29
CA GLY A 32 4.64 15.44 -5.60
C GLY A 32 5.83 15.42 -6.56
N PRO A 33 7.03 15.88 -6.16
CA PRO A 33 8.21 15.84 -7.02
C PRO A 33 8.60 14.42 -7.49
N ILE A 34 8.32 13.41 -6.67
CA ILE A 34 8.59 12.00 -7.00
C ILE A 34 7.57 11.52 -8.05
N PHE A 35 6.30 11.90 -7.90
CA PHE A 35 5.24 11.56 -8.86
C PHE A 35 5.43 12.28 -10.19
N ASP A 36 5.75 13.57 -10.18
CA ASP A 36 6.07 14.35 -11.38
C ASP A 36 7.24 13.74 -12.16
N ALA A 37 8.29 13.32 -11.45
CA ALA A 37 9.45 12.67 -12.07
C ALA A 37 9.14 11.26 -12.58
N ALA A 38 8.21 10.55 -11.92
CA ALA A 38 7.79 9.21 -12.33
C ALA A 38 6.87 9.24 -13.55
N ASP A 39 6.07 10.30 -13.73
CA ASP A 39 5.17 10.55 -14.87
C ASP A 39 4.35 9.31 -15.26
N VAL A 40 3.71 8.73 -14.24
CA VAL A 40 2.94 7.49 -14.38
C VAL A 40 1.56 7.76 -14.96
N THR A 41 1.04 6.82 -15.75
CA THR A 41 -0.27 6.95 -16.39
C THR A 41 -1.38 6.24 -15.63
N TYR A 42 -1.02 5.33 -14.71
CA TYR A 42 -1.97 4.71 -13.79
C TYR A 42 -2.32 5.68 -12.65
N THR A 43 -3.40 5.40 -11.93
CA THR A 43 -3.87 6.30 -10.88
C THR A 43 -2.86 6.37 -9.72
N SER A 44 -2.44 7.58 -9.35
CA SER A 44 -1.57 7.84 -8.21
C SER A 44 -2.23 8.79 -7.20
N LEU A 45 -2.10 8.47 -5.91
CA LEU A 45 -2.70 9.20 -4.80
C LEU A 45 -1.68 9.43 -3.69
N ILE A 46 -1.84 10.54 -2.95
CA ILE A 46 -1.11 10.80 -1.71
C ILE A 46 -2.11 10.71 -0.55
N ASP A 47 -1.91 9.71 0.30
CA ASP A 47 -2.72 9.44 1.48
C ASP A 47 -2.05 10.02 2.72
N VAL A 48 -2.24 11.32 2.91
CA VAL A 48 -1.63 12.09 4.01
C VAL A 48 -2.09 11.65 5.40
N ASN A 49 -3.20 10.90 5.48
CA ASN A 49 -3.80 10.45 6.73
C ASN A 49 -3.66 8.95 6.96
N HIS A 50 -2.89 8.25 6.12
CA HIS A 50 -2.71 6.80 6.23
C HIS A 50 -4.05 6.03 6.33
N LEU A 51 -5.09 6.52 5.64
CA LEU A 51 -6.42 5.93 5.67
C LEU A 51 -6.44 4.58 4.95
N ILE A 52 -5.72 4.43 3.85
CA ILE A 52 -5.67 3.17 3.10
C ILE A 52 -5.00 2.07 3.92
N SER A 53 -3.86 2.35 4.55
CA SER A 53 -3.20 1.37 5.43
C SER A 53 -4.06 1.04 6.65
N SER A 54 -4.85 1.98 7.16
CA SER A 54 -5.90 1.73 8.17
C SER A 54 -6.96 0.74 7.73
N LEU A 55 -7.56 0.97 6.56
CA LEU A 55 -8.74 0.23 6.12
C LEU A 55 -8.40 -1.23 5.80
N TYR A 56 -7.16 -1.48 5.39
CA TYR A 56 -6.66 -2.79 4.99
C TYR A 56 -5.71 -3.43 6.02
N ASN A 57 -5.51 -2.80 7.18
CA ASN A 57 -4.53 -3.22 8.20
C ASN A 57 -3.13 -3.50 7.62
N LEU A 58 -2.68 -2.66 6.68
CA LEU A 58 -1.33 -2.77 6.13
C LEU A 58 -0.32 -2.23 7.15
N VAL A 59 0.77 -2.97 7.36
CA VAL A 59 1.81 -2.65 8.37
C VAL A 59 3.18 -2.38 7.77
N ASN A 60 3.35 -2.59 6.47
CA ASN A 60 4.61 -2.43 5.77
C ASN A 60 4.39 -1.86 4.37
N VAL A 61 5.44 -1.24 3.81
CA VAL A 61 5.51 -0.83 2.42
C VAL A 61 6.78 -1.39 1.77
N PRO A 62 6.74 -1.77 0.47
CA PRO A 62 5.56 -1.78 -0.38
C PRO A 62 4.64 -2.97 -0.07
N SER A 63 3.33 -2.74 -0.03
CA SER A 63 2.29 -3.76 0.16
C SER A 63 1.11 -3.55 -0.79
N GLY A 64 0.42 -4.63 -1.15
CA GLY A 64 -0.65 -4.62 -2.15
C GLY A 64 -1.95 -5.25 -1.68
N VAL A 65 -3.04 -4.82 -2.33
CA VAL A 65 -4.37 -5.41 -2.24
C VAL A 65 -4.87 -5.62 -3.66
N TRP A 66 -5.35 -6.83 -3.97
CA TRP A 66 -6.02 -7.13 -5.22
C TRP A 66 -7.52 -7.08 -4.99
N ILE A 67 -8.21 -6.32 -5.83
CA ILE A 67 -9.66 -6.13 -5.75
C ILE A 67 -10.24 -6.56 -7.11
N ASP A 68 -11.15 -7.52 -7.10
CA ASP A 68 -11.87 -7.94 -8.30
C ASP A 68 -12.94 -6.91 -8.73
N GLU A 69 -13.56 -7.15 -9.88
CA GLU A 69 -14.56 -6.29 -10.50
C GLU A 69 -15.84 -6.17 -9.66
N GLU A 70 -16.09 -7.11 -8.74
CA GLU A 70 -17.18 -7.05 -7.76
C GLU A 70 -16.80 -6.35 -6.45
N GLY A 71 -15.57 -5.84 -6.34
CA GLY A 71 -15.07 -5.13 -5.17
C GLY A 71 -14.63 -6.04 -4.02
N ARG A 72 -14.31 -7.31 -4.29
CA ARG A 72 -13.84 -8.27 -3.28
C ARG A 72 -12.33 -8.37 -3.29
N ILE A 73 -11.76 -8.57 -2.11
CA ILE A 73 -10.33 -8.77 -1.95
C ILE A 73 -9.96 -10.19 -2.41
N ALA A 74 -9.13 -10.28 -3.45
CA ALA A 74 -8.60 -11.54 -3.97
C ALA A 74 -7.25 -11.93 -3.33
N ARG A 75 -6.46 -10.93 -2.94
CA ARG A 75 -5.16 -11.05 -2.23
C ARG A 75 -4.89 -9.77 -1.44
N ILE A 76 -4.15 -9.86 -0.35
CA ILE A 76 -3.85 -8.72 0.53
C ILE A 76 -2.55 -8.93 1.30
N ASN A 77 -1.92 -7.82 1.71
CA ASN A 77 -0.80 -7.78 2.63
C ASN A 77 0.43 -8.55 2.13
N GLU A 78 0.75 -8.33 0.86
CA GLU A 78 1.90 -8.96 0.19
C GLU A 78 2.84 -7.93 -0.42
N GLY A 79 4.15 -8.24 -0.45
CA GLY A 79 5.16 -7.36 -1.01
C GLY A 79 5.03 -7.21 -2.52
N THR A 80 4.99 -5.97 -3.00
CA THR A 80 4.71 -5.64 -4.41
C THR A 80 5.94 -5.18 -5.19
N TYR A 81 7.11 -5.73 -4.86
CA TYR A 81 8.30 -5.48 -5.67
C TYR A 81 8.11 -6.10 -7.06
N ALA A 82 8.31 -5.28 -8.10
CA ALA A 82 8.23 -5.74 -9.49
C ALA A 82 9.44 -6.58 -9.92
N GLN A 83 10.55 -6.47 -9.19
CA GLN A 83 11.77 -7.22 -9.44
C GLN A 83 12.59 -7.30 -8.16
N GLU A 84 13.59 -8.17 -8.17
CA GLU A 84 14.64 -8.14 -7.16
C GLU A 84 15.64 -7.00 -7.39
N HIS A 85 16.29 -6.57 -6.31
CA HIS A 85 17.29 -5.52 -6.32
C HIS A 85 18.59 -6.01 -5.67
N PHE A 86 19.72 -5.46 -6.11
CA PHE A 86 21.05 -5.76 -5.57
C PHE A 86 21.36 -7.26 -5.48
N ASN A 87 21.17 -7.99 -6.58
CA ASN A 87 21.38 -9.45 -6.67
C ASN A 87 20.59 -10.25 -5.62
N GLY A 88 19.30 -9.92 -5.45
CA GLY A 88 18.42 -10.64 -4.54
C GLY A 88 18.49 -10.20 -3.08
N ALA A 89 19.10 -9.05 -2.77
CA ALA A 89 19.15 -8.54 -1.41
C ALA A 89 17.75 -8.20 -0.87
N PHE A 90 16.88 -7.69 -1.73
CA PHE A 90 15.46 -7.48 -1.44
C PHE A 90 14.64 -7.44 -2.73
N GLY A 91 13.32 -7.49 -2.58
CA GLY A 91 12.38 -7.61 -3.69
C GLY A 91 12.22 -9.04 -4.19
N THR A 92 11.51 -9.22 -5.29
CA THR A 92 11.22 -10.53 -5.87
C THR A 92 10.91 -10.40 -7.36
N ASN A 93 11.28 -11.41 -8.14
CA ASN A 93 10.87 -11.53 -9.54
C ASN A 93 9.56 -12.33 -9.71
N GLU A 94 9.02 -12.91 -8.63
CA GLU A 94 7.87 -13.81 -8.67
C GLU A 94 6.53 -13.07 -8.74
N TYR A 95 6.47 -11.82 -8.26
CA TYR A 95 5.20 -11.12 -8.11
C TYR A 95 4.54 -10.75 -9.44
N VAL A 96 5.32 -10.25 -10.40
CA VAL A 96 4.79 -9.80 -11.70
C VAL A 96 4.17 -10.96 -12.51
N PRO A 97 4.80 -12.14 -12.62
CA PRO A 97 4.16 -13.31 -13.23
C PRO A 97 2.80 -13.66 -12.61
N ILE A 98 2.67 -13.54 -11.28
CA ILE A 98 1.41 -13.81 -10.56
C ILE A 98 0.32 -12.80 -10.94
N VAL A 99 0.64 -11.50 -10.95
CA VAL A 99 -0.28 -10.45 -11.42
C VAL A 99 -0.70 -10.70 -12.88
N ARG A 100 0.25 -11.02 -13.77
CA ARG A 100 -0.03 -11.32 -15.18
C ARG A 100 -0.99 -12.50 -15.35
N ASP A 101 -0.85 -13.55 -14.54
CA ASP A 101 -1.75 -14.70 -14.58
C ASP A 101 -3.16 -14.32 -14.11
N TRP A 102 -3.26 -13.49 -13.07
CA TRP A 102 -4.55 -12.99 -12.57
C TRP A 102 -5.25 -12.10 -13.58
N VAL A 103 -4.61 -11.08 -14.13
CA VAL A 103 -5.22 -10.23 -15.17
C VAL A 103 -5.68 -11.05 -16.38
N LYS A 104 -4.94 -12.12 -16.73
CA LYS A 104 -5.33 -12.97 -17.87
C LYS A 104 -6.53 -13.88 -17.58
N LYS A 105 -6.69 -14.35 -16.33
CA LYS A 105 -7.65 -15.43 -15.99
C LYS A 105 -8.76 -14.99 -15.04
N GLY A 106 -8.67 -13.80 -14.46
CA GLY A 106 -9.57 -13.33 -13.41
C GLY A 106 -9.66 -14.33 -12.26
N ALA A 107 -10.89 -14.65 -11.86
CA ALA A 107 -11.21 -15.60 -10.79
C ALA A 107 -10.69 -17.04 -11.04
N GLU A 108 -10.39 -17.42 -12.29
CA GLU A 108 -9.83 -18.73 -12.64
C GLU A 108 -8.30 -18.80 -12.48
N SER A 109 -7.65 -17.70 -12.07
CA SER A 109 -6.23 -17.74 -11.76
C SER A 109 -5.97 -18.61 -10.53
N GLN A 110 -4.95 -19.46 -10.63
CA GLN A 110 -4.49 -20.31 -9.54
C GLN A 110 -3.96 -19.51 -8.33
N TYR A 111 -3.75 -18.20 -8.50
CA TYR A 111 -3.23 -17.31 -7.47
C TYR A 111 -4.33 -16.52 -6.74
N VAL A 112 -5.59 -16.61 -7.16
CA VAL A 112 -6.71 -16.06 -6.36
C VAL A 112 -6.85 -16.88 -5.09
N TRP A 113 -6.93 -16.19 -3.95
CA TRP A 113 -7.16 -16.83 -2.67
C TRP A 113 -8.65 -17.01 -2.40
N ASP A 114 -8.99 -18.09 -1.69
CA ASP A 114 -10.31 -18.21 -1.09
C ASP A 114 -10.47 -17.23 0.08
N THR A 115 -11.72 -17.04 0.53
CA THR A 115 -12.05 -16.10 1.60
C THR A 115 -11.36 -16.43 2.93
N SER A 116 -11.09 -17.71 3.22
CA SER A 116 -10.41 -18.11 4.45
C SER A 116 -8.97 -17.63 4.41
N LYS A 117 -8.26 -17.88 3.29
CA LYS A 117 -6.87 -17.46 3.12
C LYS A 117 -6.72 -15.93 3.10
N VAL A 118 -7.66 -15.21 2.49
CA VAL A 118 -7.70 -13.73 2.55
C VAL A 118 -7.80 -13.26 4.00
N ARG A 119 -8.75 -13.81 4.79
CA ARG A 119 -8.93 -13.45 6.20
C ARG A 119 -7.71 -13.72 7.06
N GLU A 120 -7.07 -14.88 6.88
CA GLU A 120 -5.83 -15.23 7.59
C GLU A 120 -4.65 -14.31 7.24
N SER A 121 -4.71 -13.62 6.10
CA SER A 121 -3.64 -12.74 5.64
C SER A 121 -3.83 -11.28 6.05
N ILE A 122 -5.01 -10.93 6.59
CA ILE A 122 -5.26 -9.63 7.22
C ILE A 122 -4.60 -9.62 8.60
N VAL A 123 -3.81 -8.59 8.88
CA VAL A 123 -3.19 -8.44 10.20
C VAL A 123 -4.27 -8.09 11.23
N ASP A 124 -4.39 -8.90 12.27
CA ASP A 124 -5.18 -8.58 13.46
C ASP A 124 -4.40 -7.58 14.32
N ARG A 125 -4.90 -6.35 14.41
CA ARG A 125 -4.31 -5.31 15.26
C ARG A 125 -4.67 -5.53 16.72
N THR A 126 -3.70 -5.32 17.61
CA THR A 126 -3.95 -5.30 19.04
C THR A 126 -4.75 -4.04 19.42
N PRO A 127 -5.46 -4.02 20.56
CA PRO A 127 -6.11 -2.81 21.05
C PRO A 127 -5.16 -1.62 21.22
N GLU A 128 -3.87 -1.87 21.47
CA GLU A 128 -2.82 -0.86 21.55
C GLU A 128 -2.45 -0.34 20.15
N ALA A 129 -2.26 -1.21 19.17
CA ALA A 129 -2.01 -0.82 17.77
C ALA A 129 -3.16 0.01 17.19
N GLU A 130 -4.42 -0.34 17.51
CA GLU A 130 -5.60 0.45 17.14
C GLU A 130 -5.60 1.86 17.75
N LYS A 131 -4.92 2.07 18.90
CA LYS A 131 -4.73 3.41 19.50
C LYS A 131 -3.51 4.13 18.95
N ALA A 132 -2.50 3.40 18.49
CA ALA A 132 -1.28 3.99 17.93
C ALA A 132 -1.60 4.85 16.70
N GLN A 133 -2.52 4.39 15.86
CA GLN A 133 -2.91 5.11 14.66
C GLN A 133 -3.52 6.51 14.94
N PRO A 134 -4.60 6.68 15.72
CA PRO A 134 -5.12 8.01 16.02
C PRO A 134 -4.09 8.87 16.77
N ALA A 135 -3.19 8.29 17.57
CA ALA A 135 -2.07 9.02 18.15
C ALA A 135 -1.13 9.55 17.06
N PHE A 136 -0.74 8.72 16.09
CA PHE A 136 0.07 9.14 14.94
C PHE A 136 -0.58 10.29 14.17
N LEU A 137 -1.89 10.18 13.88
CA LEU A 137 -2.64 11.24 13.19
C LEU A 137 -2.72 12.54 13.98
N LEU A 138 -2.84 12.47 15.31
CA LEU A 138 -2.74 13.66 16.16
C LEU A 138 -1.35 14.29 16.08
N GLY A 139 -0.29 13.49 16.06
CA GLY A 139 1.07 13.98 15.86
C GLY A 139 1.20 14.78 14.56
N SER A 140 0.74 14.18 13.46
CA SER A 140 0.71 14.79 12.13
C SER A 140 -0.13 16.07 12.08
N TYR A 141 -1.30 16.07 12.72
CA TYR A 141 -2.17 17.24 12.82
C TYR A 141 -1.49 18.44 13.50
N TYR A 142 -0.74 18.18 14.59
CA TYR A 142 -0.02 19.23 15.32
C TYR A 142 1.23 19.70 14.59
N PHE A 143 1.93 18.79 13.90
CA PHE A 143 3.08 19.12 13.08
C PHE A 143 2.71 20.12 11.97
N GLN A 144 1.62 19.87 11.25
CA GLN A 144 1.09 20.78 10.21
C GLN A 144 0.65 22.17 10.73
N ARG A 145 0.67 22.39 12.06
CA ARG A 145 0.29 23.65 12.72
C ARG A 145 1.46 24.23 13.52
N ASP A 146 2.68 23.85 13.15
CA ASP A 146 3.92 24.33 13.77
C ASP A 146 3.98 24.09 15.29
N ASN A 147 3.32 23.03 15.78
CA ASN A 147 3.33 22.63 17.18
C ASN A 147 4.17 21.36 17.38
N GLU A 148 5.47 21.52 17.23
CA GLU A 148 6.46 20.43 17.33
C GLU A 148 6.37 19.69 18.67
N ALA A 149 6.16 20.40 19.78
CA ALA A 149 6.10 19.79 21.10
C ALA A 149 4.94 18.77 21.22
N LYS A 150 3.75 19.11 20.68
CA LYS A 150 2.64 18.16 20.65
C LYS A 150 2.80 17.11 19.57
N ALA A 151 3.37 17.45 18.43
CA ALA A 151 3.66 16.48 17.37
C ALA A 151 4.53 15.33 17.92
N GLU A 152 5.66 15.68 18.54
CA GLU A 152 6.60 14.74 19.14
C GLU A 152 5.94 13.91 20.26
N GLN A 153 5.14 14.54 21.12
CA GLN A 153 4.41 13.84 22.17
C GLN A 153 3.53 12.71 21.61
N TYR A 154 2.76 12.99 20.58
CA TYR A 154 1.80 12.03 20.02
C TYR A 154 2.46 10.99 19.11
N TRP A 155 3.49 11.35 18.35
CA TRP A 155 4.29 10.37 17.60
C TRP A 155 5.07 9.43 18.53
N THR A 156 5.64 9.95 19.62
CA THR A 156 6.25 9.10 20.66
C THR A 156 5.23 8.14 21.25
N LEU A 157 4.02 8.63 21.55
CA LEU A 157 2.94 7.77 22.06
C LEU A 157 2.55 6.69 21.04
N ALA A 158 2.45 7.04 19.75
CA ALA A 158 2.17 6.07 18.68
C ALA A 158 3.22 4.95 18.66
N GLN A 159 4.51 5.30 18.68
CA GLN A 159 5.60 4.32 18.72
C GLN A 159 5.62 3.48 20.01
N GLN A 160 5.19 4.02 21.15
CA GLN A 160 5.09 3.26 22.39
C GLN A 160 3.92 2.26 22.37
N LEU A 161 2.82 2.62 21.71
CA LEU A 161 1.63 1.78 21.58
C LEU A 161 1.83 0.67 20.54
N ASP A 162 2.54 0.98 19.46
CA ASP A 162 2.88 0.05 18.38
C ASP A 162 4.35 0.25 17.96
N PRO A 163 5.29 -0.45 18.60
CA PRO A 163 6.73 -0.29 18.36
C PRO A 163 7.23 -1.04 17.12
N THR A 164 6.34 -1.76 16.44
CA THR A 164 6.66 -2.62 15.28
C THR A 164 6.45 -1.96 13.95
#